data_AF-A0A3P5X2J7-F1
#
_entry.id   AF-A0A3P5X2J7-F1
#
_cell.length_a   1.000
_cell.length_b   1.000
_cell.length_c   1.000
_cell.angle_alpha   90.00
_cell.angle_beta   90.00
_cell.angle_gamma   90.00
#
_symmetry.space_group_name_H-M   'P 1'
#
loop_
_entity.id
_entity.type
_entity.pdbx_description
1 polymer ?
#
loop_
_entity_poly.entity_id
_entity_poly.type
_entity_poly.pdbx_seq_one_letter_code
_entity_poly.pdbx_strand_id
1 'polypeptide(L)' 'MANARAPLKQSDLTRYAKALRAAGIAEWRVEVTPDGKHVIIAGKVDDATAGPDPDELLK' A
#
# COMPACT_ATOMS: atom_id res chain seq x y z
N MET A 1 10.01 22.85 -13.85
CA MET A 1 9.40 21.52 -13.60
C MET A 1 8.48 21.66 -12.40
N ALA A 2 7.24 21.20 -12.48
CA ALA A 2 6.31 21.29 -11.36
C ALA A 2 6.73 20.28 -10.26
N ASN A 3 6.89 20.74 -9.02
CA ASN A 3 7.10 19.87 -7.85
C ASN A 3 5.79 19.15 -7.53
N ALA A 4 5.50 18.06 -8.24
CA ALA A 4 4.40 17.18 -7.87
C ALA A 4 4.72 16.57 -6.49
N ARG A 5 3.78 16.70 -5.55
CA ARG A 5 3.91 16.07 -4.23
C ARG A 5 3.93 14.56 -4.42
N ALA A 6 4.82 13.87 -3.71
CA ALA A 6 4.84 12.42 -3.69
C ALA A 6 3.46 11.91 -3.22
N PRO A 7 2.88 10.91 -3.90
CA PRO A 7 1.55 10.39 -3.58
C PRO A 7 1.53 9.76 -2.19
N LEU A 8 2.60 9.05 -1.79
CA LEU A 8 2.80 8.52 -0.44
C LEU A 8 4.19 8.92 0.07
N LYS A 9 4.27 9.47 1.29
CA LYS A 9 5.55 9.78 1.94
C LYS A 9 5.97 8.66 2.88
N GLN A 10 7.27 8.52 3.07
CA GLN A 10 7.84 7.58 4.05
C GLN A 10 7.35 7.85 5.48
N SER A 11 7.14 9.11 5.85
CA SER A 11 6.58 9.49 7.16
C SER A 11 5.17 8.96 7.36
N ASP A 12 4.36 8.97 6.30
CA ASP A 12 2.97 8.49 6.33
C ASP A 12 2.95 6.97 6.44
N LEU A 13 3.76 6.28 5.64
CA LEU A 13 3.93 4.82 5.72
C LEU A 13 4.36 4.37 7.12
N THR A 14 5.32 5.09 7.73
CA THR A 14 5.79 4.81 9.09
C THR A 14 4.68 4.99 10.12
N ARG A 15 3.83 6.02 9.94
CA ARG A 15 2.68 6.25 10.81
C ARG A 15 1.66 5.12 10.73
N TYR A 16 1.35 4.64 9.53
CA TYR A 16 0.45 3.51 9.32
C TYR A 16 1.00 2.23 9.95
N ALA A 17 2.28 1.92 9.71
CA ALA A 17 2.94 0.76 10.29
C ALA A 17 2.86 0.74 11.83
N LYS A 18 3.09 1.89 12.48
CA LYS A 18 2.99 2.02 13.94
C LYS A 18 1.57 1.80 14.44
N ALA A 19 0.57 2.36 13.75
CA ALA A 19 -0.83 2.18 14.12
C ALA A 19 -1.28 0.71 14.00
N LEU A 20 -0.90 0.04 12.92
CA LEU A 20 -1.23 -1.37 12.66
C LEU A 20 -0.55 -2.30 13.67
N ARG A 21 0.73 -2.03 13.98
CA ARG A 21 1.44 -2.74 15.05
C ARG A 21 0.76 -2.57 16.41
N ALA A 22 0.34 -1.34 16.75
CA ALA A 22 -0.37 -1.07 18.00
C ALA A 22 -1.75 -1.76 18.05
N ALA A 23 -2.37 -1.98 16.90
CA ALA A 23 -3.62 -2.73 16.75
C ALA A 23 -3.43 -4.26 16.71
N GLY A 24 -2.19 -4.78 16.81
CA GLY A 24 -1.91 -6.21 16.74
C GLY A 24 -2.01 -6.82 15.34
N ILE A 25 -2.05 -5.99 14.30
CA ILE A 25 -2.13 -6.43 12.90
C ILE A 25 -0.71 -6.67 12.38
N ALA A 26 -0.38 -7.93 12.12
CA ALA A 26 0.95 -8.34 11.67
C ALA A 26 1.17 -8.16 10.16
N GLU A 27 0.12 -8.38 9.36
CA GLU A 27 0.17 -8.34 7.90
C GLU A 27 -0.77 -7.25 7.37
N TRP A 28 -0.23 -6.41 6.48
CA TRP A 28 -0.95 -5.28 5.91
C TRP A 28 -0.26 -4.77 4.65
N ARG A 29 -1.02 -4.06 3.81
CA ARG A 29 -0.50 -3.29 2.66
C ARG A 29 -1.20 -1.95 2.52
N VAL A 30 -0.59 -1.04 1.77
CA VAL A 30 -1.15 0.27 1.43
C VAL A 30 -1.24 0.39 -0.08
N GLU A 31 -2.44 0.62 -0.57
CA GLU A 31 -2.68 0.95 -1.97
C GLU A 31 -2.86 2.46 -2.10
N VAL A 32 -2.28 3.05 -3.15
CA VAL A 32 -2.47 4.45 -3.48
C VAL A 32 -3.20 4.53 -4.80
N THR A 33 -4.39 5.09 -4.78
CA THR A 33 -5.23 5.24 -5.96
C THR A 33 -4.78 6.45 -6.81
N PRO A 34 -5.16 6.54 -8.10
CA PRO A 34 -4.76 7.64 -8.97
C PRO A 34 -5.20 9.04 -8.51
N ASP A 35 -6.26 9.13 -7.71
CA ASP A 35 -6.73 10.36 -7.04
C ASP A 35 -5.93 10.71 -5.78
N GLY A 36 -4.92 9.90 -5.43
CA GLY A 36 -4.02 10.13 -4.30
C GLY A 36 -4.57 9.66 -2.95
N LYS A 37 -5.66 8.88 -2.94
CA LYS A 37 -6.20 8.31 -1.70
C LYS A 37 -5.36 7.10 -1.28
N HIS A 38 -5.09 7.01 0.03
CA HIS A 38 -4.45 5.84 0.63
C HIS A 38 -5.52 4.88 1.15
N VAL A 39 -5.45 3.63 0.71
CA VAL A 39 -6.29 2.54 1.21
C VAL A 39 -5.40 1.59 2.00
N ILE A 40 -5.66 1.48 3.31
CA ILE A 40 -4.93 0.58 4.19
C ILE A 40 -5.73 -0.72 4.27
N ILE A 41 -5.09 -1.81 3.88
CA ILE A 41 -5.69 -3.15 3.88
C ILE A 41 -4.99 -3.94 4.99
N ALA A 42 -5.78 -4.36 5.97
CA ALA A 42 -5.32 -5.16 7.10
C ALA A 42 -5.72 -6.63 6.89
N GLY A 43 -4.77 -7.54 7.06
CA GLY A 43 -4.95 -8.97 6.81
C GLY A 43 -4.13 -9.49 5.64
N LYS A 44 -4.17 -10.82 5.45
CA LYS A 44 -3.56 -11.49 4.29
C LYS A 44 -4.33 -11.15 3.03
N VAL A 45 -3.59 -10.88 1.96
CA VAL A 45 -4.14 -11.05 0.61
C VAL A 45 -4.17 -12.55 0.38
N ASP A 46 -5.36 -13.10 0.15
CA ASP A 46 -5.47 -14.50 -0.26
C ASP A 46 -4.86 -14.62 -1.67
N ASP A 47 -3.87 -15.49 -1.87
CA ASP A 47 -3.22 -15.70 -3.17
C ASP A 47 -4.24 -16.05 -4.27
N ALA A 48 -5.38 -16.63 -3.89
CA ALA A 48 -6.52 -16.90 -4.76
C ALA A 48 -7.14 -15.63 -5.40
N THR A 49 -6.82 -14.44 -4.87
CA THR A 49 -7.30 -13.13 -5.36
C THR A 49 -6.15 -12.22 -5.82
N ALA A 50 -4.91 -12.72 -5.83
CA ALA A 50 -3.79 -11.98 -6.40
C ALA A 50 -4.00 -11.84 -7.92
N GLY A 51 -3.80 -10.62 -8.43
CA GLY A 51 -3.77 -10.36 -9.86
C GLY A 51 -2.54 -11.02 -10.53
N PRO A 52 -2.48 -11.02 -11.87
CA PRO A 52 -1.33 -11.58 -12.59
C PRO A 52 -0.02 -10.93 -12.16
N ASP A 53 1.06 -11.70 -12.20
CA ASP A 53 2.39 -11.25 -11.83
C ASP A 53 2.79 -10.04 -12.71
N PRO A 54 3.23 -8.91 -12.13
CA PRO A 54 3.68 -7.76 -12.91
C PRO A 54 4.78 -8.10 -13.93
N ASP A 55 5.64 -9.09 -13.66
CA ASP A 55 6.65 -9.55 -14.63
C ASP A 55 6.03 -10.28 -15.84
N GLU A 56 4.83 -10.85 -15.69
CA GLU A 56 4.07 -11.43 -16.80
C GLU A 56 3.36 -10.38 -17.66
N LEU A 57 3.00 -9.24 -17.07
CA LEU A 57 2.32 -8.12 -17.75
C LEU A 57 3.27 -7.21 -18.54
N LEU A 58 4.58 -7.30 -18.30
CA LEU A 58 5.61 -6.47 -18.93
C LEU A 58 6.31 -7.16 -20.13
N LYS A 59 5.76 -8.28 -20.62
CA LYS A 59 6.18 -8.95 -21.87
C LYS A 59 5.54 -8.30 -23.09
#